data_AF-G3APW3-F1
#
_entry.id   AF-G3APW3-F1
#
_cell.length_a   1.000
_cell.length_b   1.000
_cell.length_c   1.000
_cell.angle_alpha   90.00
_cell.angle_beta   90.00
_cell.angle_gamma   90.00
#
_symmetry.space_group_name_H-M   'P 1'
#
loop_
_entity.id
_entity.type
_entity.pdbx_description
1 polymer ?
#
loop_
_entity_poly.entity_id
_entity_poly.type
_entity_poly.pdbx_seq_one_letter_code
_entity_poly.pdbx_strand_id
1 'polypeptide(L)'
;MSTITNPDMYSTRCILLLSQLLHINGIKDSSKLESCNEDLIQDILSQWKNHASTKLDPELEIKVTTRAQLRELYGNLLSKFDVSDTVELANHVYFFRVDELQADIAKYKSEFTEILNE
;
A
#
# COMPACT_ATOMS: atom_id res chain seq x y z
N MET A 1 16.10 11.72 0.21
CA MET A 1 15.16 10.62 0.51
C MET A 1 15.62 9.41 -0.28
N SER A 2 15.69 8.24 0.34
CA SER A 2 15.95 7.01 -0.40
C SER A 2 14.80 6.79 -1.38
N THR A 3 15.09 6.48 -2.64
CA THR A 3 14.03 6.13 -3.61
C THR A 3 13.19 4.96 -3.11
N ILE A 4 13.79 4.02 -2.35
CA ILE A 4 13.14 2.82 -1.83
C ILE A 4 12.00 3.16 -0.85
N THR A 5 12.08 4.27 -0.11
CA THR A 5 11.10 4.68 0.90
C THR A 5 10.19 5.80 0.42
N ASN A 6 10.25 6.15 -0.88
CA ASN A 6 9.36 7.13 -1.48
C ASN A 6 7.93 6.56 -1.61
N PRO A 7 6.92 7.15 -0.94
CA PRO A 7 5.55 6.63 -0.97
C PRO A 7 4.88 6.74 -2.36
N ASP A 8 5.41 7.54 -3.29
CA ASP A 8 4.89 7.67 -4.65
C ASP A 8 5.28 6.50 -5.56
N MET A 9 6.23 5.66 -5.14
CA MET A 9 6.63 4.47 -5.88
C MET A 9 5.69 3.28 -5.67
N TYR A 10 4.72 3.39 -4.76
CA TYR A 10 3.82 2.31 -4.40
C TYR A 10 2.39 2.62 -4.82
N SER A 11 1.76 1.70 -5.54
CA SER A 11 0.36 1.85 -5.92
C SER A 11 -0.56 1.80 -4.69
N THR A 12 -1.72 2.46 -4.79
CA THR A 12 -2.77 2.48 -3.75
C THR A 12 -3.12 1.06 -3.28
N ARG A 13 -3.18 0.10 -4.21
CA ARG A 13 -3.39 -1.33 -3.92
C ARG A 13 -2.33 -1.90 -2.97
N CYS A 14 -1.07 -1.61 -3.23
CA CYS A 14 0.05 -2.16 -2.47
C CYS A 14 0.20 -1.49 -1.11
N ILE A 15 -0.10 -0.19 -1.02
CA ILE A 15 -0.18 0.53 0.25
C ILE A 15 -1.31 -0.02 1.12
N LEU A 16 -2.48 -0.30 0.52
CA LEU A 16 -3.61 -0.89 1.24
C LEU A 16 -3.25 -2.27 1.81
N LEU A 17 -2.63 -3.13 0.98
CA LEU A 17 -2.17 -4.45 1.42
C LEU A 17 -1.17 -4.35 2.58
N LEU A 18 -0.19 -3.45 2.49
CA LEU A 18 0.78 -3.24 3.57
C LEU A 18 0.07 -2.82 4.86
N SER A 19 -0.85 -1.85 4.77
CA SER A 19 -1.61 -1.35 5.92
C SER A 19 -2.44 -2.45 6.57
N GLN A 20 -3.06 -3.32 5.77
CA GLN A 20 -3.78 -4.50 6.26
C GLN A 20 -2.86 -5.50 6.97
N LEU A 21 -1.70 -5.83 6.37
CA LEU A 21 -0.72 -6.74 6.96
C LEU A 21 -0.18 -6.21 8.31
N LEU A 22 0.09 -4.91 8.41
CA LEU A 22 0.48 -4.27 9.67
C LEU A 22 -0.66 -4.36 10.70
N HIS A 23 -1.88 -4.04 10.29
CA HIS A 23 -3.05 -4.04 11.17
C HIS A 23 -3.36 -5.41 11.77
N ILE A 24 -3.44 -6.47 10.94
CA ILE A 24 -3.77 -7.83 11.40
C ILE A 24 -2.71 -8.40 12.35
N ASN A 25 -1.47 -7.93 12.23
CA ASN A 25 -0.35 -8.30 13.11
C ASN A 25 -0.23 -7.38 14.33
N GLY A 26 -1.21 -6.50 14.58
CA GLY A 26 -1.28 -5.64 15.76
C GLY A 26 -0.31 -4.45 15.74
N ILE A 27 0.27 -4.13 14.58
CA ILE A 27 1.16 -2.98 14.40
C ILE A 27 0.30 -1.75 14.05
N LYS A 28 -0.04 -0.97 15.07
CA LYS A 28 -0.89 0.23 14.94
C LYS A 28 -0.10 1.52 14.70
N ASP A 29 1.16 1.56 15.11
CA ASP A 29 1.99 2.76 15.07
C ASP A 29 3.47 2.42 14.90
N SER A 30 4.29 3.45 14.68
CA SER A 30 5.74 3.34 14.49
C SER A 30 6.46 2.73 15.70
N SER A 31 5.95 2.90 16.92
CA SER A 31 6.57 2.33 18.12
C SER A 31 6.43 0.80 18.16
N LYS A 32 5.33 0.26 17.62
CA LYS A 32 5.16 -1.19 17.46
C LYS A 32 6.04 -1.77 16.36
N LEU A 33 6.26 -1.06 15.26
CA LEU A 33 7.26 -1.43 14.25
C LEU A 33 8.67 -1.56 14.85
N GLU A 34 9.01 -0.72 15.82
CA GLU A 34 10.32 -0.76 16.48
C GLU A 34 10.46 -1.90 17.48
N SER A 35 9.39 -2.25 18.19
CA SER A 35 9.43 -3.18 19.33
C SER A 35 9.02 -4.61 18.99
N CYS A 36 8.43 -4.86 17.82
CA CYS A 36 8.01 -6.21 17.45
C CYS A 36 9.19 -7.13 17.08
N ASN A 37 8.93 -8.44 17.07
CA ASN A 37 9.91 -9.45 16.69
C ASN A 37 10.38 -9.21 15.24
N GLU A 38 11.68 -9.37 14.98
CA GLU A 38 12.24 -9.30 13.62
C GLU A 38 11.68 -10.38 12.70
N ASP A 39 11.40 -11.58 13.21
CA ASP A 39 10.78 -12.65 12.44
C ASP A 39 9.41 -12.22 11.88
N LEU A 40 8.65 -11.47 12.68
CA LEU A 40 7.36 -10.92 12.26
C LEU A 40 7.52 -9.84 11.18
N ILE A 41 8.53 -8.97 11.30
CA ILE A 41 8.83 -7.97 10.27
C ILE A 41 9.21 -8.64 8.95
N GLN A 42 10.09 -9.64 9.00
CA GLN A 42 10.52 -10.37 7.81
C GLN A 42 9.35 -11.14 7.18
N ASP A 43 8.47 -11.72 7.99
CA ASP A 43 7.25 -12.35 7.51
C ASP A 43 6.31 -11.35 6.82
N ILE A 44 6.06 -10.18 7.41
CA ILE A 44 5.25 -9.12 6.80
C ILE A 44 5.86 -8.66 5.46
N LEU A 45 7.16 -8.42 5.40
CA LEU A 45 7.85 -8.02 4.16
C LEU A 45 7.76 -9.11 3.10
N SER A 46 7.93 -10.38 3.50
CA SER A 46 7.79 -11.53 2.61
C SER A 46 6.37 -11.66 2.07
N GLN A 47 5.36 -11.58 2.95
CA GLN A 47 3.96 -11.62 2.56
C GLN A 47 3.64 -10.47 1.60
N TRP A 48 4.03 -9.25 1.92
CA TRP A 48 3.78 -8.07 1.08
C TRP A 48 4.41 -8.20 -0.31
N LYS A 49 5.67 -8.64 -0.38
CA LYS A 49 6.39 -8.84 -1.65
C LYS A 49 5.81 -9.98 -2.49
N ASN A 50 5.38 -11.06 -1.86
CA ASN A 50 4.97 -12.28 -2.55
C ASN A 50 3.45 -12.38 -2.79
N HIS A 51 2.65 -11.47 -2.24
CA HIS A 51 1.20 -11.47 -2.35
C HIS A 51 0.74 -11.37 -3.82
N ALA A 52 -0.37 -12.03 -4.13
CA ALA A 52 -0.96 -12.00 -5.46
C ALA A 52 -1.29 -10.56 -5.92
N SER A 53 -1.83 -9.73 -5.02
CA SER A 53 -2.15 -8.33 -5.32
C SER A 53 -0.95 -7.49 -5.74
N THR A 54 0.23 -7.75 -5.16
CA THR A 54 1.49 -7.09 -5.53
C THR A 54 1.97 -7.58 -6.89
N LYS A 55 1.88 -8.90 -7.15
CA LYS A 55 2.26 -9.51 -8.44
C LYS A 55 1.37 -9.08 -9.61
N LEU A 56 0.17 -8.60 -9.35
CA LEU A 56 -0.73 -8.01 -10.35
C LEU A 56 -0.31 -6.59 -10.77
N ASP A 57 0.76 -6.05 -10.20
CA ASP A 57 1.36 -4.77 -10.57
C ASP A 57 2.76 -5.05 -11.17
N PRO A 58 2.86 -5.32 -12.49
CA PRO A 58 4.07 -5.86 -13.11
C PRO A 58 5.25 -4.88 -13.11
N GLU A 59 4.99 -3.58 -12.92
CA GLU A 59 6.03 -2.55 -12.86
C GLU A 59 6.50 -2.30 -11.41
N LEU A 60 5.80 -2.84 -10.42
CA LEU A 60 6.09 -2.62 -9.01
C LEU A 60 6.98 -3.72 -8.44
N GLU A 61 8.18 -3.33 -8.03
CA GLU A 61 9.07 -4.17 -7.23
C GLU A 61 9.18 -3.64 -5.81
N ILE A 62 8.76 -4.44 -4.83
CA ILE A 62 8.95 -4.11 -3.41
C ILE A 62 10.44 -4.29 -3.05
N LYS A 63 11.14 -3.16 -2.92
CA LYS A 63 12.58 -3.08 -2.60
C LYS A 63 12.88 -2.91 -1.12
N VAL A 64 11.86 -2.74 -0.28
CA VAL A 64 11.99 -2.67 1.18
C VAL A 64 12.37 -4.06 1.71
N THR A 65 13.47 -4.15 2.45
CA THR A 65 14.00 -5.42 2.98
C THR A 65 14.32 -5.38 4.47
N THR A 66 14.36 -4.19 5.08
CA THR A 66 14.74 -4.02 6.49
C THR A 66 13.65 -3.33 7.28
N ARG A 67 13.59 -3.60 8.60
CA ARG A 67 12.73 -2.88 9.54
C ARG A 67 12.88 -1.36 9.44
N ALA A 68 14.11 -0.87 9.33
CA ALA A 68 14.40 0.57 9.26
C ALA A 68 13.75 1.20 8.01
N GLN A 69 13.86 0.55 6.85
CA GLN A 69 13.22 1.00 5.62
C GLN A 69 11.70 0.92 5.70
N LEU A 70 11.16 -0.15 6.29
CA LEU A 70 9.71 -0.30 6.47
C LEU A 70 9.15 0.81 7.38
N ARG A 71 9.85 1.12 8.47
CA ARG A 71 9.49 2.22 9.38
C ARG A 71 9.54 3.57 8.67
N GLU A 72 10.60 3.83 7.91
CA GLU A 72 10.73 5.09 7.17
C GLU A 72 9.62 5.22 6.12
N LEU A 73 9.35 4.16 5.34
CA LEU A 73 8.25 4.14 4.39
C LEU A 73 6.90 4.37 5.08
N TYR A 74 6.65 3.69 6.21
CA TYR A 74 5.43 3.85 6.98
C TYR A 74 5.24 5.30 7.44
N GLY A 75 6.27 5.94 8.00
CA GLY A 75 6.21 7.35 8.37
C GLY A 75 5.96 8.29 7.18
N ASN A 76 6.56 8.00 6.02
CA ASN A 76 6.33 8.77 4.79
C ASN A 76 4.90 8.59 4.28
N LEU A 77 4.32 7.39 4.40
CA LEU A 77 2.92 7.12 4.05
C LEU A 77 1.96 7.87 4.96
N LEU A 78 2.16 7.81 6.28
CA LEU A 78 1.37 8.57 7.25
C LEU A 78 1.38 10.08 6.92
N SER A 79 2.56 10.61 6.60
CA SER A 79 2.73 12.03 6.24
C SER A 79 2.06 12.37 4.90
N LYS A 80 2.14 11.48 3.89
CA LYS A 80 1.54 11.69 2.56
C LYS A 80 0.02 11.77 2.63
N PHE A 81 -0.61 10.91 3.44
CA PHE A 81 -2.06 10.82 3.55
C PHE A 81 -2.65 11.64 4.71
N ASP A 82 -1.81 12.37 5.46
CA ASP A 82 -2.20 13.17 6.62
C ASP A 82 -2.99 12.35 7.66
N VAL A 83 -2.42 11.21 8.05
CA VAL A 83 -3.01 10.25 9.00
C VAL A 83 -2.00 9.86 10.07
N SER A 84 -2.48 9.41 11.22
CA SER A 84 -1.65 9.21 12.43
C SER A 84 -1.32 7.75 12.74
N ASP A 85 -2.12 6.81 12.24
CA ASP A 85 -1.98 5.38 12.57
C ASP A 85 -2.32 4.44 11.40
N THR A 86 -2.08 3.15 11.61
CA THR A 86 -2.28 2.11 10.58
C THR A 86 -3.74 1.99 10.17
N VAL A 87 -4.68 2.23 11.08
CA VAL A 87 -6.13 2.11 10.83
C VAL A 87 -6.59 3.26 9.96
N GLU A 88 -6.21 4.49 10.31
CA GLU A 88 -6.49 5.68 9.52
C GLU A 88 -5.88 5.57 8.12
N LEU A 89 -4.63 5.10 8.02
CA LEU A 89 -3.98 4.84 6.74
C LEU A 89 -4.75 3.81 5.90
N ALA A 90 -5.12 2.67 6.49
CA ALA A 90 -5.88 1.63 5.79
C ALA A 90 -7.24 2.15 5.29
N ASN A 91 -7.97 2.89 6.13
CA ASN A 91 -9.26 3.46 5.76
C ASN A 91 -9.12 4.52 4.65
N HIS A 92 -8.17 5.42 4.78
CA HIS A 92 -7.95 6.49 3.80
C HIS A 92 -7.63 5.89 2.43
N VAL A 93 -6.67 4.97 2.38
CA VAL A 93 -6.23 4.33 1.13
C VAL A 93 -7.33 3.41 0.56
N TYR A 94 -8.14 2.79 1.41
CA TYR A 94 -9.30 2.01 0.98
C TYR A 94 -10.30 2.87 0.20
N PHE A 95 -10.74 4.01 0.75
CA PHE A 95 -11.69 4.88 0.06
C PHE A 95 -11.09 5.47 -1.21
N PHE A 96 -9.83 5.89 -1.18
CA PHE A 96 -9.12 6.33 -2.38
C PHE A 96 -9.13 5.25 -3.48
N ARG A 97 -8.91 4.00 -3.11
CA ARG A 97 -8.94 2.88 -4.06
C ARG A 97 -10.34 2.61 -4.62
N VAL A 98 -11.38 2.79 -3.82
CA VAL A 98 -12.77 2.66 -4.29
C VAL A 98 -13.05 3.72 -5.35
N ASP A 99 -12.64 4.96 -5.13
CA ASP A 99 -12.85 6.07 -6.07
C ASP A 99 -12.08 5.84 -7.38
N GLU A 100 -10.82 5.40 -7.31
CA GLU A 100 -10.03 5.00 -8.49
C GLU A 100 -10.76 3.93 -9.33
N LEU A 101 -11.26 2.88 -8.67
CA LEU A 101 -11.96 1.79 -9.35
C LEU A 101 -13.28 2.25 -9.98
N GLN A 102 -14.01 3.14 -9.32
CA GLN A 102 -15.24 3.71 -9.86
C GLN A 102 -14.95 4.56 -11.11
N ALA A 103 -13.88 5.36 -11.08
CA ALA A 103 -13.43 6.15 -12.23
C ALA A 103 -13.02 5.25 -13.40
N ASP A 104 -12.24 4.18 -13.15
CA ASP A 104 -11.86 3.20 -14.17
C ASP A 104 -13.09 2.53 -14.81
N ILE A 105 -14.06 2.10 -13.98
CA ILE A 105 -15.31 1.51 -14.48
C ILE A 105 -16.08 2.50 -15.34
N ALA A 106 -16.19 3.76 -14.91
CA ALA A 106 -16.88 4.79 -15.68
C ALA A 106 -16.20 5.05 -17.03
N LYS A 107 -14.87 5.14 -17.04
CA LYS A 107 -14.06 5.29 -18.24
C LYS A 107 -14.29 4.13 -19.22
N TYR A 108 -14.17 2.88 -18.76
CA TYR A 108 -14.36 1.71 -19.62
C TYR A 108 -15.79 1.61 -20.17
N LYS A 109 -16.81 2.04 -19.42
CA LYS A 109 -18.18 2.14 -19.93
C LYS A 109 -18.32 3.17 -21.04
N SER A 110 -17.65 4.32 -20.93
CA SER A 110 -17.63 5.35 -21.98
C SER A 110 -16.96 4.82 -23.24
N GLU A 111 -15.74 4.27 -23.12
CA GLU A 111 -14.99 3.70 -24.23
C GLU A 111 -15.77 2.60 -24.96
N PHE A 112 -16.43 1.71 -24.22
CA PHE A 112 -17.26 0.66 -24.81
C PHE A 112 -18.47 1.22 -25.56
N THR A 113 -19.10 2.28 -25.02
CA THR A 113 -20.26 2.93 -25.67
C THR A 113 -19.83 3.67 -26.94
N GLU A 114 -18.65 4.29 -26.95
CA GLU A 114 -18.07 4.93 -28.13
C GLU A 114 -17.82 3.90 -29.23
N ILE A 115 -17.14 2.79 -28.93
CA ILE A 115 -16.86 1.70 -29.89
C ILE A 115 -18.14 1.11 -30.49
N LEU A 116 -19.23 0.99 -29.72
CA LEU A 116 -20.50 0.43 -30.21
C LEU A 116 -21.28 1.38 -31.13
N ASN A 117 -21.02 2.68 -31.08
CA ASN A 117 -21.70 3.69 -31.89
C ASN A 117 -20.93 4.06 -33.16
N GLU A 118 -19.75 3.48 -33.38
CA GLU A 118 -18.97 3.48 -34.64
C GLU A 118 -19.35 2.30 -35.54
#